data_AF-A0A9W6L2J4-F1
#
_entry.id   AF-A0A9W6L2J4-F1
#
_cell.length_a   1.000
_cell.length_b   1.000
_cell.length_c   1.000
_cell.angle_alpha   90.00
_cell.angle_beta   90.00
_cell.angle_gamma   90.00
#
_symmetry.space_group_name_H-M   'P 1'
#
loop_
_entity.id
_entity.type
_entity.pdbx_description
1 polymer ?
#
loop_
_entity_poly.entity_id
_entity_poly.type
_entity_poly.pdbx_seq_one_letter_code
_entity_poly.pdbx_strand_id
1 'polypeptide(L)' 'MLTWTNAWERFIPFLAFPPELRKFIYATNAIESLNYQLRKIIRNRGHFPNDDAAIKLLWLAIRDIEDKRGELG' A
#
# COMPACT_ATOMS: atom_id res chain seq x y z
N MET A 1 13.84 -20.87 -0.86
CA MET A 1 14.54 -20.69 -2.15
C MET A 1 13.58 -20.55 -3.32
N LEU A 2 12.59 -21.44 -3.48
CA LEU A 2 11.65 -21.41 -4.62
C LEU A 2 10.97 -20.05 -4.87
N THR A 3 10.52 -19.34 -3.82
CA THR A 3 9.89 -18.01 -3.95
C THR A 3 10.80 -16.99 -4.62
N TRP A 4 12.09 -16.96 -4.28
CA TRP A 4 13.06 -16.04 -4.86
C TRP A 4 13.39 -16.41 -6.30
N THR A 5 13.59 -17.69 -6.58
CA THR A 5 13.82 -18.19 -7.94
C THR A 5 12.63 -17.86 -8.86
N ASN A 6 11.39 -18.05 -8.39
CA ASN A 6 10.19 -17.76 -9.16
C ASN A 6 9.95 -16.26 -9.39
N ALA A 7 10.40 -15.41 -8.46
CA ALA A 7 10.27 -13.96 -8.57
C ALA A 7 11.46 -13.30 -9.31
N TRP A 8 12.53 -14.05 -9.60
CA TRP A 8 13.81 -13.49 -10.06
C TRP A 8 13.67 -12.68 -11.34
N GLU A 9 12.95 -13.19 -12.34
CA GLU A 9 12.66 -12.47 -13.60
C GLU A 9 11.95 -11.13 -13.38
N ARG A 10 11.12 -11.03 -12.33
CA ARG A 10 10.42 -9.78 -11.96
C ARG A 10 11.29 -8.86 -11.12
N PHE A 11 12.31 -9.39 -10.46
CA PHE A 11 13.23 -8.65 -9.60
C PHE A 11 14.41 -8.04 -10.37
N ILE A 12 14.91 -8.69 -11.42
CA ILE A 12 16.05 -8.18 -12.22
C ILE A 12 15.81 -6.73 -12.71
N PRO A 13 14.63 -6.36 -13.25
CA PRO A 13 14.38 -4.99 -13.70
C PRO A 13 14.56 -3.93 -12.60
N PHE A 14 14.29 -4.28 -11.34
CA PHE A 14 14.49 -3.37 -10.21
C PHE A 14 15.97 -2.98 -10.03
N LEU A 15 16.90 -3.86 -10.37
CA LEU A 15 18.34 -3.59 -10.26
C LEU A 15 18.84 -2.56 -11.28
N ALA A 16 18.09 -2.31 -12.36
CA ALA A 16 18.42 -1.32 -13.38
C ALA A 16 18.14 0.13 -12.93
N PHE A 17 17.40 0.33 -11.82
CA PHE A 17 17.13 1.67 -11.30
C PHE A 17 18.36 2.29 -10.61
N PRO A 18 18.52 3.63 -10.68
CA PRO A 18 19.54 4.35 -9.91
C PRO A 18 19.46 4.03 -8.40
N PRO A 19 20.58 4.08 -7.66
CA PRO A 19 20.61 3.78 -6.22
C PRO A 19 19.56 4.55 -5.41
N GLU A 20 19.31 5.81 -5.75
CA GLU A 20 18.35 6.70 -5.09
C GLU A 20 16.92 6.19 -5.26
N LEU A 21 16.60 5.74 -6.48
CA LEU A 21 15.27 5.22 -6.80
C LEU A 21 15.07 3.81 -6.23
N ARG A 22 16.10 2.97 -6.21
CA ARG A 22 16.06 1.69 -5.50
C ARG A 22 15.78 1.89 -4.02
N LYS A 23 16.40 2.91 -3.40
CA LYS A 23 16.16 3.28 -2.00
C LYS A 23 14.71 3.67 -1.73
N PHE A 24 14.13 4.46 -2.63
CA PHE A 24 12.73 4.81 -2.54
C PHE A 24 11.81 3.59 -2.71
N ILE A 25 12.07 2.73 -3.69
CA ILE A 25 11.22 1.57 -4.01
C ILE A 25 11.31 0.48 -2.93
N TYR A 26 12.51 0.15 -2.42
CA TYR A 26 12.63 -0.84 -1.34
C TYR A 26 12.12 -0.30 -0.01
N ALA A 27 12.02 1.02 0.17
CA ALA A 27 11.41 1.62 1.34
C ALA A 27 9.90 1.33 1.33
N THR A 28 9.53 0.17 1.86
CA THR A 28 8.15 -0.30 2.01
C THR A 28 7.30 0.59 2.90
N ASN A 29 7.92 1.55 3.62
CA ASN A 29 7.30 2.53 4.51
C ASN A 29 6.01 3.16 3.97
N ALA A 30 5.96 3.55 2.68
CA ALA A 30 4.78 4.18 2.10
C ALA A 30 3.60 3.19 2.00
N ILE A 31 3.86 1.97 1.52
CA ILE A 31 2.88 0.90 1.37
C ILE A 31 2.46 0.37 2.75
N GLU A 32 3.40 0.19 3.66
CA GLU A 32 3.15 -0.24 5.04
C GLU A 32 2.32 0.78 5.81
N SER A 33 2.64 2.08 5.70
CA SER A 33 1.88 3.17 6.31
C SER A 33 0.45 3.21 5.78
N LEU A 34 0.25 3.06 4.47
CA LEU A 34 -1.09 3.00 3.88
C LEU A 34 -1.86 1.79 4.39
N ASN A 35 -1.26 0.60 4.34
CA ASN A 35 -1.88 -0.64 4.84
C ASN A 35 -2.23 -0.56 6.32
N TYR A 36 -1.38 0.05 7.14
CA TYR A 36 -1.63 0.27 8.56
C TYR A 36 -2.88 1.14 8.78
N GLN A 37 -2.98 2.27 8.06
CA GLN A 37 -4.11 3.19 8.17
C GLN A 37 -5.41 2.54 7.70
N LEU A 38 -5.39 1.82 6.56
CA LEU A 38 -6.55 1.07 6.08
C LEU A 38 -7.00 0.01 7.09
N ARG A 39 -6.05 -0.78 7.63
CA ARG A 39 -6.33 -1.78 8.68
C ARG A 39 -6.95 -1.14 9.92
N LYS A 40 -6.48 0.03 10.34
CA LYS A 40 -7.03 0.78 11.48
C LYS A 40 -8.49 1.17 11.25
N ILE A 41 -8.84 1.61 10.04
CA ILE A 41 -10.20 2.04 9.69
C ILE A 41 -11.17 0.84 9.64
N ILE A 42 -10.74 -0.29 9.07
CA ILE A 42 -11.57 -1.50 8.97
C ILE A 42 -11.71 -2.25 10.30
N ARG A 43 -10.71 -2.20 11.20
CA ARG A 43 -10.68 -2.99 12.44
C ARG A 43 -11.88 -2.75 13.35
N ASN A 44 -12.44 -1.54 13.31
CA ASN A 44 -13.57 -1.17 14.16
C ASN A 44 -14.93 -1.40 13.46
N ARG A 45 -14.95 -1.89 12.21
CA ARG A 45 -16.18 -2.28 11.52
C ARG A 45 -16.39 -3.78 11.58
N GLY A 46 -17.63 -4.18 11.88
CA GLY A 46 -18.10 -5.57 11.79
C GLY A 46 -18.26 -6.02 10.33
N HIS A 47 -19.18 -6.95 10.08
CA HIS A 47 -19.45 -7.40 8.71
C HIS A 47 -19.98 -6.27 7.81
N PHE A 48 -19.54 -6.28 6.56
CA PHE A 48 -20.11 -5.43 5.52
C PHE A 48 -21.39 -6.08 4.97
N PRO A 49 -22.41 -5.29 4.64
CA PRO A 49 -23.67 -5.81 4.10
C PRO A 49 -23.53 -6.34 2.66
N ASN A 50 -22.54 -5.85 1.90
CA ASN A 50 -22.17 -6.31 0.56
C ASN A 50 -20.76 -5.79 0.19
N ASP A 51 -20.23 -6.26 -0.94
CA ASP A 51 -18.90 -5.88 -1.43
C ASP A 51 -18.81 -4.38 -1.78
N ASP A 52 -19.88 -3.79 -2.32
CA ASP A 52 -19.94 -2.37 -2.66
C ASP A 52 -19.74 -1.47 -1.44
N ALA A 53 -20.31 -1.85 -0.29
CA ALA A 53 -20.13 -1.13 0.96
C ALA A 53 -18.69 -1.21 1.48
N ALA A 54 -17.99 -2.34 1.25
CA ALA A 54 -16.58 -2.48 1.58
C ALA A 54 -15.70 -1.62 0.65
N ILE A 55 -15.94 -1.67 -0.67
CA ILE A 55 -15.23 -0.86 -1.66
C ILE A 55 -15.42 0.63 -1.38
N LYS A 56 -16.65 1.07 -1.11
CA LYS A 56 -16.96 2.48 -0.80
C LYS A 56 -16.20 2.96 0.44
N LEU A 57 -16.09 2.13 1.47
CA LEU A 57 -15.30 2.48 2.65
C LEU A 57 -13.82 2.59 2.33
N LEU A 58 -13.25 1.62 1.61
CA LEU A 58 -11.82 1.67 1.24
C LEU A 58 -11.52 2.92 0.42
N TRP A 59 -12.40 3.29 -0.50
CA TRP A 59 -12.27 4.52 -1.28
C TRP A 59 -12.30 5.78 -0.39
N LEU A 60 -13.29 5.89 0.51
CA LEU A 60 -13.38 7.01 1.45
C LEU A 60 -12.16 7.10 2.38
N ALA A 61 -11.65 5.96 2.81
CA ALA A 61 -10.47 5.86 3.65
C ALA A 61 -9.21 6.35 2.91
N ILE A 62 -9.02 5.93 1.66
CA ILE A 62 -7.91 6.40 0.83
C ILE A 62 -8.00 7.92 0.64
N ARG A 63 -9.19 8.44 0.32
CA ARG A 63 -9.38 9.89 0.14
C ARG A 63 -9.00 10.68 1.40
N ASP A 64 -9.48 10.26 2.58
CA ASP A 64 -9.16 10.93 3.85
C ASP A 64 -7.66 10.88 4.20
N ILE A 65 -6.97 9.77 3.85
CA ILE A 65 -5.52 9.64 4.03
C ILE A 65 -4.78 10.62 3.11
N GLU A 66 -5.20 10.75 1.85
CA GLU A 66 -4.59 11.64 0.87
C GLU A 66 -4.85 13.12 1.21
N ASP A 67 -6.07 13.48 1.61
CA ASP A 67 -6.41 14.85 2.04
C ASP A 67 -5.52 15.29 3.23
N LYS A 68 -5.38 14.43 4.25
CA LYS A 68 -4.49 14.70 5.41
C LYS A 68 -3.02 14.83 5.06
N ARG A 69 -2.55 14.11 4.03
CA ARG A 69 -1.17 14.22 3.55
C ARG A 69 -0.95 15.55 2.82
N GLY A 70 -1.95 16.03 2.09
CA GLY A 70 -1.91 17.32 1.39
C GLY A 70 -1.93 18.53 2.34
N GLU A 71 -2.54 18.41 3.52
CA GLU A 71 -2.55 19.47 4.55
C GLU A 71 -1.22 19.60 5.32
N LEU A 72 -0.35 18.59 5.26
CA LEU A 72 0.94 18.54 5.97
C LEU A 72 2.15 18.91 5.09
N GLY A 73 1.95 19.09 3.78
CA GLY A 73 2.99 19.46 2.81
C GLY A 73 2.91 20.93 2.42
#